data_AF-A0A9E5FIK1-F1
#
_entry.id   AF-A0A9E5FIK1-F1
#
_cell.length_a   1.000
_cell.length_b   1.000
_cell.length_c   1.000
_cell.angle_alpha   90.00
_cell.angle_beta   90.00
_cell.angle_gamma   90.00
#
_symmetry.space_group_name_H-M   'P 1'
#
loop_
_entity.id
_entity.type
_entity.pdbx_description
1 polymer ?
#
loop_
_entity_poly.entity_id
_entity_poly.type
_entity_poly.pdbx_seq_one_letter_code
_entity_poly.pdbx_strand_id
1 'polypeptide(L)'
;HNDGRETLIVRIGHKGKYVGVLGLYKGANAGIPAHKYTIAQMSEDYLTPDSSLAGNPVVKLMEAYSAELKREGYLARYPQMVHPFQAAVPDASPTYVGSEKCKKCHASAFAVWKDSGHSHAWQTLADAKRPSNREHDPECIVCHTVGFGYKGGFIDADKTATLKDVGCESCHGPSSEHLKNTSDETWHKLMNPWKVGTDSSPAAVSAKQQKIDQFCQRCHDIDNDVTWTHKGFERKWPKIAHPTPETEKK
;
A
#
# COMPACT_ATOMS: atom_id res chain seq x y z
N HIS A 1 -39.55 -2.13 -9.01
CA HIS A 1 -39.82 -0.96 -9.88
C HIS A 1 -41.30 -0.61 -9.80
N ASN A 2 -41.72 0.59 -10.20
CA ASN A 2 -43.14 1.03 -10.18
C ASN A 2 -44.06 0.22 -11.11
N ASP A 3 -43.50 -0.69 -11.92
CA ASP A 3 -44.19 -1.66 -12.77
C ASP A 3 -44.35 -3.05 -12.12
N GLY A 4 -44.02 -3.20 -10.82
CA GLY A 4 -44.11 -4.46 -10.10
C GLY A 4 -43.00 -5.47 -10.41
N ARG A 5 -41.99 -5.10 -11.22
CA ARG A 5 -40.84 -5.99 -11.51
C ARG A 5 -39.74 -5.84 -10.45
N GLU A 6 -39.21 -6.98 -10.01
CA GLU A 6 -38.02 -7.07 -9.17
C GLU A 6 -36.77 -7.17 -10.05
N THR A 7 -35.78 -6.30 -9.80
CA THR A 7 -34.49 -6.32 -10.50
C THR A 7 -33.43 -6.91 -9.58
N LEU A 8 -32.84 -8.04 -9.99
CA LEU A 8 -31.70 -8.62 -9.31
C LEU A 8 -30.44 -7.83 -9.66
N ILE A 9 -29.90 -7.11 -8.68
CA ILE A 9 -28.58 -6.46 -8.79
C ILE A 9 -27.56 -7.39 -8.17
N VAL A 10 -26.74 -8.03 -9.01
CA VAL A 10 -25.57 -8.77 -8.54
C VAL A 10 -24.38 -7.82 -8.52
N ARG A 11 -23.88 -7.50 -7.32
CA ARG A 11 -22.63 -6.76 -7.16
C ARG A 11 -21.50 -7.75 -6.95
N ILE A 12 -20.54 -7.75 -7.86
CA ILE A 12 -19.23 -8.35 -7.62
C ILE A 12 -18.42 -7.37 -6.77
N GLY A 13 -17.51 -7.89 -5.94
CA GLY A 13 -16.65 -7.06 -5.10
C GLY A 13 -15.85 -6.00 -5.88
N HIS A 14 -15.16 -5.12 -5.16
CA HIS A 14 -14.41 -4.04 -5.79
C HIS A 14 -13.15 -4.55 -6.53
N LYS A 15 -12.68 -3.77 -7.51
CA LYS A 15 -11.34 -3.86 -8.13
C LYS A 15 -10.98 -5.19 -8.85
N GLY A 16 -11.97 -5.92 -9.37
CA GLY A 16 -11.74 -7.01 -10.34
C GLY A 16 -11.20 -8.33 -9.77
N LYS A 17 -11.19 -8.51 -8.45
CA LYS A 17 -10.71 -9.74 -7.77
C LYS A 17 -11.73 -10.87 -7.69
N TYR A 18 -12.93 -10.62 -8.17
CA TYR A 18 -13.97 -11.62 -8.21
C TYR A 18 -14.64 -11.59 -9.58
N VAL A 19 -14.77 -12.76 -10.18
CA VAL A 19 -15.62 -12.95 -11.35
C VAL A 19 -16.93 -13.53 -10.86
N GLY A 20 -18.01 -12.80 -11.07
CA GLY A 20 -19.36 -13.30 -10.86
C GLY A 20 -19.72 -14.25 -11.99
N VAL A 21 -19.96 -15.52 -11.67
CA VAL A 21 -20.45 -16.50 -12.64
C VAL A 21 -21.94 -16.64 -12.41
N LEU A 22 -22.74 -16.16 -13.37
CA LEU A 22 -24.20 -16.24 -13.35
C LEU A 22 -24.67 -17.31 -14.35
N GLY A 23 -25.27 -18.38 -13.83
CA GLY A 23 -25.97 -19.38 -14.63
C GLY A 23 -27.45 -19.05 -14.73
N LEU A 24 -27.96 -18.94 -15.95
CA LEU A 24 -29.38 -18.73 -16.25
C LEU A 24 -29.99 -20.03 -16.79
N TYR A 25 -31.15 -20.40 -16.27
CA TYR A 25 -31.87 -21.65 -16.58
C TYR A 25 -33.33 -21.35 -16.91
N LYS A 26 -33.97 -22.28 -17.64
CA LYS A 26 -35.42 -22.19 -17.90
C LYS A 26 -36.19 -22.25 -16.57
N GLY A 27 -36.94 -21.20 -16.26
CA GLY A 27 -37.78 -21.11 -15.07
C GLY A 27 -39.13 -21.82 -15.24
N ALA A 28 -39.79 -22.12 -14.11
CA ALA A 28 -41.16 -22.67 -14.11
C ALA A 28 -42.21 -21.64 -14.55
N ASN A 29 -41.92 -20.34 -14.40
CA ASN A 29 -42.81 -19.24 -14.79
C ASN A 29 -42.27 -18.57 -16.06
N ALA A 30 -43.17 -18.29 -17.01
CA ALA A 30 -42.83 -17.55 -18.22
C ALA A 30 -42.33 -16.13 -17.85
N GLY A 31 -41.13 -15.79 -18.31
CA GLY A 31 -40.56 -14.44 -18.16
C GLY A 31 -39.52 -14.25 -17.04
N ILE A 32 -39.32 -15.23 -16.14
CA ILE A 32 -38.26 -15.17 -15.12
C ILE A 32 -37.39 -16.43 -15.20
N PRO A 33 -36.12 -16.33 -15.67
CA PRO A 33 -35.22 -17.47 -15.67
C PRO A 33 -34.86 -17.86 -14.22
N ALA A 34 -34.84 -19.16 -13.95
CA ALA A 34 -34.21 -19.65 -12.74
C ALA A 34 -32.71 -19.31 -12.81
N HIS A 35 -32.09 -18.95 -11.70
CA HIS A 35 -30.69 -18.52 -11.70
C HIS A 35 -29.90 -19.15 -10.54
N LYS A 36 -28.62 -19.36 -10.78
CA LYS A 36 -27.61 -19.66 -9.76
C LYS A 36 -26.42 -18.75 -9.99
N TYR A 37 -25.77 -18.32 -8.92
CA TYR A 37 -24.55 -17.55 -9.03
C TYR A 37 -23.47 -18.11 -8.09
N THR A 38 -22.22 -17.95 -8.50
CA THR A 38 -21.06 -18.08 -7.60
C THR A 38 -20.14 -16.89 -7.83
N ILE A 39 -19.36 -16.58 -6.81
CA ILE A 39 -18.33 -15.55 -6.87
C ILE A 39 -17.00 -16.30 -6.86
N ALA A 40 -16.30 -16.31 -8.00
CA ALA A 40 -14.98 -16.92 -8.10
C ALA A 40 -13.92 -15.88 -7.75
N GLN A 41 -13.19 -16.09 -6.66
CA GLN A 41 -12.05 -15.25 -6.31
C GLN A 41 -10.92 -15.49 -7.31
N MET A 42 -10.37 -14.41 -7.86
CA MET A 42 -9.16 -14.42 -8.68
C MET A 42 -7.95 -14.59 -7.74
N SER A 43 -7.70 -15.84 -7.35
CA SER A 43 -6.56 -16.30 -6.54
C SER A 43 -5.35 -16.62 -7.42
N GLU A 44 -4.27 -17.07 -6.78
CA GLU A 44 -3.07 -17.60 -7.44
C GLU A 44 -3.35 -18.79 -8.37
N ASP A 45 -4.48 -19.48 -8.21
CA ASP A 45 -4.92 -20.60 -9.05
C ASP A 45 -5.12 -20.19 -10.52
N TYR A 46 -5.32 -18.90 -10.79
CA TYR A 46 -5.53 -18.34 -12.12
C TYR A 46 -4.26 -17.72 -12.74
N LEU A 47 -3.10 -17.85 -12.10
CA LEU A 47 -1.84 -17.36 -12.64
C LEU A 47 -1.51 -18.09 -13.95
N THR A 48 -1.20 -17.32 -15.00
CA THR A 48 -0.72 -17.91 -16.25
C THR A 48 0.63 -18.57 -15.99
N PRO A 49 0.78 -19.89 -16.23
CA PRO A 49 2.06 -20.57 -16.08
C PRO A 49 3.13 -19.95 -16.97
N ASP A 50 4.38 -19.97 -16.52
CA ASP A 50 5.50 -19.36 -17.26
C ASP A 50 5.61 -19.83 -18.72
N SER A 51 5.35 -21.12 -18.96
CA SER A 51 5.35 -21.74 -20.29
C SER A 51 4.28 -21.16 -21.24
N SER A 52 3.22 -20.58 -20.71
CA SER A 52 2.07 -20.06 -21.47
C SER A 52 2.08 -18.54 -21.63
N LEU A 53 3.03 -17.82 -21.02
CA LEU A 53 3.03 -16.35 -21.01
C LEU A 53 3.27 -15.73 -22.38
N ALA A 54 4.15 -16.33 -23.20
CA ALA A 54 4.47 -15.78 -24.52
C ALA A 54 3.25 -15.73 -25.45
N GLY A 55 2.32 -16.68 -25.27
CA GLY A 55 1.06 -16.75 -26.03
C GLY A 55 -0.07 -15.90 -25.44
N ASN A 56 0.09 -15.35 -24.24
CA ASN A 56 -0.99 -14.61 -23.58
C ASN A 56 -1.06 -13.16 -24.14
N PRO A 57 -2.15 -12.79 -24.85
CA PRO A 57 -2.28 -11.46 -25.45
C PRO A 57 -2.31 -10.33 -24.41
N VAL A 58 -2.76 -10.60 -23.18
CA VAL A 58 -2.82 -9.60 -22.10
C VAL A 58 -1.43 -9.16 -21.66
N VAL A 59 -0.43 -10.05 -21.70
CA VAL A 59 0.96 -9.71 -21.35
C VAL A 59 1.50 -8.62 -22.27
N LYS A 60 1.19 -8.69 -23.57
CA LYS A 60 1.60 -7.67 -24.54
C LYS A 60 0.91 -6.32 -24.28
N LEU A 61 -0.36 -6.33 -23.90
CA LEU A 61 -1.11 -5.12 -23.56
C LEU A 61 -0.55 -4.43 -22.32
N MET A 62 -0.26 -5.21 -21.27
CA MET A 62 0.35 -4.67 -20.04
C MET A 62 1.73 -4.08 -20.31
N GLU A 63 2.54 -4.74 -21.15
CA GLU A 63 3.87 -4.23 -21.52
C GLU A 63 3.77 -2.91 -22.29
N ALA A 64 2.89 -2.86 -23.29
CA ALA A 64 2.65 -1.63 -24.07
C ALA A 64 2.19 -0.46 -23.18
N TYR A 65 1.28 -0.73 -22.25
CA TYR A 65 0.80 0.26 -21.28
C TYR A 65 1.93 0.79 -20.39
N SER A 66 2.74 -0.09 -19.80
CA SER A 66 3.87 0.33 -18.96
C SER A 66 4.90 1.17 -19.72
N ALA A 67 5.17 0.83 -20.99
CA ALA A 67 6.07 1.56 -21.85
C ALA A 67 5.51 2.95 -22.21
N GLU A 68 4.19 3.07 -22.37
CA GLU A 68 3.50 4.35 -22.54
C GLU A 68 3.62 5.24 -21.30
N LEU A 69 3.34 4.73 -20.11
CA LEU A 69 3.48 5.51 -18.86
C LEU A 69 4.88 6.11 -18.70
N LYS A 70 5.90 5.30 -19.00
CA LYS A 70 7.31 5.73 -19.02
C LYS A 70 7.55 6.81 -20.07
N ARG A 71 7.17 6.57 -21.32
CA ARG A 71 7.38 7.50 -22.44
C ARG A 71 6.71 8.85 -22.20
N GLU A 72 5.49 8.84 -21.67
CA GLU A 72 4.72 10.04 -21.38
C GLU A 72 5.15 10.73 -20.07
N GLY A 73 5.95 10.07 -19.23
CA GLY A 73 6.44 10.64 -17.97
C GLY A 73 5.31 10.94 -16.98
N TYR A 74 4.37 9.99 -16.81
CA TYR A 74 3.14 10.21 -16.04
C TYR A 74 3.37 10.59 -14.57
N LEU A 75 4.45 10.08 -13.93
CA LEU A 75 4.77 10.41 -12.54
C LEU A 75 4.87 11.92 -12.28
N ALA A 76 5.48 12.67 -13.21
CA ALA A 76 5.68 14.11 -13.08
C ALA A 76 4.36 14.92 -13.18
N ARG A 77 3.31 14.30 -13.72
CA ARG A 77 1.98 14.92 -13.89
C ARG A 77 1.02 14.54 -12.76
N TYR A 78 1.44 13.67 -11.84
CA TYR A 78 0.58 13.20 -10.76
C TYR A 78 0.29 14.33 -9.75
N PRO A 79 -0.98 14.56 -9.38
CA PRO A 79 -1.34 15.66 -8.48
C PRO A 79 -0.74 15.45 -7.08
N GLN A 80 -0.24 16.54 -6.49
CA GLN A 80 0.28 16.52 -5.13
C GLN A 80 -0.70 17.17 -4.15
N MET A 81 -0.96 16.49 -3.04
CA MET A 81 -1.79 16.97 -1.94
C MET A 81 -0.95 17.26 -0.69
N VAL A 82 -1.56 17.96 0.28
CA VAL A 82 -0.92 18.24 1.58
C VAL A 82 -0.95 16.98 2.43
N HIS A 83 0.19 16.58 3.00
CA HIS A 83 0.27 15.45 3.91
C HIS A 83 -0.44 15.77 5.24
N PRO A 84 -1.09 14.81 5.93
CA PRO A 84 -1.76 15.07 7.21
C PRO A 84 -0.89 15.77 8.26
N PHE A 85 0.43 15.56 8.28
CA PHE A 85 1.34 16.25 9.19
C PHE A 85 1.52 17.73 8.82
N GLN A 86 1.61 18.01 7.52
CA GLN A 86 1.67 19.38 7.01
C GLN A 86 0.34 20.11 7.27
N ALA A 87 -0.79 19.40 7.23
CA ALA A 87 -2.08 19.95 7.61
C ALA A 87 -2.25 20.14 9.13
N ALA A 88 -1.68 19.25 9.94
CA ALA A 88 -1.77 19.31 11.40
C ALA A 88 -0.93 20.45 12.00
N VAL A 89 0.20 20.80 11.36
CA VAL A 89 1.07 21.91 11.80
C VAL A 89 1.49 22.76 10.59
N PRO A 90 0.58 23.58 10.00
CA PRO A 90 0.83 24.29 8.74
C PRO A 90 2.04 25.23 8.77
N ASP A 91 2.22 25.95 9.88
CA ASP A 91 3.31 26.93 10.03
C ASP A 91 4.70 26.28 10.03
N ALA A 92 4.79 25.00 10.41
CA ALA A 92 6.06 24.28 10.45
C ALA A 92 6.46 23.67 9.10
N SER A 93 5.49 23.45 8.20
CA SER A 93 5.70 22.93 6.84
C SER A 93 6.71 21.76 6.74
N PRO A 94 6.48 20.65 7.47
CA PRO A 94 7.42 19.53 7.52
C PRO A 94 7.67 18.91 6.14
N THR A 95 8.93 18.57 5.89
CA THR A 95 9.41 17.93 4.65
C THR A 95 10.02 16.55 4.93
N TYR A 96 10.11 15.75 3.88
CA TYR A 96 10.75 14.44 3.91
C TYR A 96 12.27 14.58 3.87
N VAL A 97 12.98 13.77 4.63
CA VAL A 97 14.46 13.84 4.77
C VAL A 97 15.17 12.55 4.39
N GLY A 98 14.42 11.45 4.19
CA GLY A 98 14.93 10.12 3.84
C GLY A 98 15.41 9.30 5.04
N SER A 99 15.27 7.98 4.93
CA SER A 99 15.53 7.01 6.01
C SER A 99 16.96 7.07 6.59
N GLU A 100 17.96 7.43 5.77
CA GLU A 100 19.36 7.48 6.20
C GLU A 100 19.60 8.47 7.36
N LYS A 101 18.83 9.57 7.42
CA LYS A 101 18.92 10.55 8.51
C LYS A 101 18.48 9.97 9.86
N CYS A 102 17.59 8.98 9.84
CA CYS A 102 17.04 8.35 11.04
C CYS A 102 18.08 7.46 11.74
N LYS A 103 19.01 6.84 10.99
CA LYS A 103 20.00 5.88 11.49
C LYS A 103 20.84 6.39 12.66
N LYS A 104 21.19 7.68 12.66
CA LYS A 104 22.09 8.28 13.67
C LYS A 104 21.52 8.16 15.10
N CYS A 105 20.19 8.27 15.24
CA CYS A 105 19.52 8.23 16.54
C CYS A 105 18.73 6.93 16.76
N HIS A 106 18.32 6.25 15.68
CA HIS A 106 17.48 5.05 15.70
C HIS A 106 18.16 3.87 15.02
N ALA A 107 19.38 3.53 15.45
CA ALA A 107 20.20 2.51 14.79
C ALA A 107 19.53 1.11 14.80
N SER A 108 18.92 0.73 15.92
CA SER A 108 18.20 -0.54 16.09
C SER A 108 17.02 -0.66 15.11
N ALA A 109 16.14 0.35 15.08
CA ALA A 109 15.00 0.39 14.17
C ALA A 109 15.42 0.47 12.70
N PHE A 110 16.48 1.23 12.40
CA PHE A 110 17.01 1.31 11.05
C PHE A 110 17.52 -0.04 10.55
N ALA A 111 18.17 -0.84 11.41
CA ALA A 111 18.61 -2.20 11.05
C ALA A 111 17.41 -3.10 10.69
N VAL A 112 16.34 -3.08 11.50
CA VAL A 112 15.10 -3.83 11.21
C VAL A 112 14.50 -3.40 9.87
N TRP A 113 14.42 -2.09 9.60
CA TRP A 113 13.95 -1.58 8.31
C TRP A 113 14.84 -2.04 7.16
N LYS A 114 16.15 -1.92 7.31
CA LYS A 114 17.14 -2.22 6.27
C LYS A 114 17.14 -3.69 5.86
N ASP A 115 16.83 -4.61 6.78
CA ASP A 115 16.74 -6.03 6.49
C ASP A 115 15.35 -6.46 5.99
N SER A 116 14.39 -5.54 5.95
CA SER A 116 13.03 -5.80 5.49
C SER A 116 12.86 -5.57 3.98
N GLY A 117 11.83 -6.20 3.41
CA GLY A 117 11.43 -5.97 2.01
C GLY A 117 11.03 -4.53 1.71
N HIS A 118 10.63 -3.75 2.72
CA HIS A 118 10.30 -2.33 2.55
C HIS A 118 11.50 -1.50 2.07
N SER A 119 12.73 -1.84 2.48
CA SER A 119 13.95 -1.12 2.04
C SER A 119 14.41 -1.46 0.62
N HIS A 120 13.69 -2.35 -0.06
CA HIS A 120 13.93 -2.78 -1.44
C HIS A 120 12.69 -2.62 -2.33
N ALA A 121 11.63 -2.00 -1.81
CA ALA A 121 10.33 -1.99 -2.45
C ALA A 121 10.39 -1.37 -3.86
N TRP A 122 11.03 -0.21 -4.04
CA TRP A 122 11.09 0.43 -5.35
C TRP A 122 11.88 -0.42 -6.35
N GLN A 123 12.96 -1.06 -5.89
CA GLN A 123 13.79 -1.92 -6.73
C GLN A 123 13.00 -3.10 -7.32
N THR A 124 12.03 -3.66 -6.58
CA THR A 124 11.17 -4.72 -7.12
C THR A 124 10.36 -4.29 -8.34
N LEU A 125 10.02 -2.99 -8.45
CA LEU A 125 9.32 -2.44 -9.62
C LEU A 125 10.28 -2.23 -10.78
N ALA A 126 11.48 -1.69 -10.51
CA ALA A 126 12.51 -1.49 -11.53
C ALA A 126 12.99 -2.82 -12.14
N ASP A 127 13.03 -3.88 -11.33
CA ASP A 127 13.43 -5.21 -11.77
C ASP A 127 12.28 -6.01 -12.41
N ALA A 128 11.03 -5.52 -12.30
CA ALA A 128 9.87 -6.19 -12.85
C ALA A 128 10.03 -6.41 -14.36
N LYS A 129 9.53 -7.57 -14.83
CA LYS A 129 9.55 -7.95 -16.25
C LYS A 129 8.16 -8.24 -16.81
N ARG A 130 7.13 -8.15 -15.97
CA ARG A 130 5.75 -8.57 -16.29
C ARG A 130 4.69 -7.66 -15.65
N PRO A 131 4.36 -6.54 -16.31
CA PRO A 131 5.18 -5.89 -17.34
C PRO A 131 6.47 -5.29 -16.75
N SER A 132 7.39 -4.89 -17.62
CA SER A 132 8.54 -4.09 -17.21
C SER A 132 8.14 -2.63 -16.91
N ASN A 133 9.10 -1.77 -16.53
CA ASN A 133 8.88 -0.33 -16.30
C ASN A 133 7.83 0.02 -15.22
N ARG A 134 7.59 -0.88 -14.25
CA ARG A 134 6.59 -0.62 -13.19
C ARG A 134 6.99 0.52 -12.27
N GLU A 135 8.27 0.88 -12.23
CA GLU A 135 8.78 2.06 -11.54
C GLU A 135 8.31 3.39 -12.16
N HIS A 136 7.62 3.35 -13.30
CA HIS A 136 7.01 4.51 -13.94
C HIS A 136 5.48 4.55 -13.81
N ASP A 137 4.90 3.57 -13.11
CA ASP A 137 3.46 3.46 -12.91
C ASP A 137 3.04 4.13 -11.58
N PRO A 138 2.24 5.21 -11.60
CA PRO A 138 1.76 5.85 -10.38
C PRO A 138 0.99 4.91 -9.43
N GLU A 139 0.28 3.91 -9.96
CA GLU A 139 -0.46 2.94 -9.15
C GLU A 139 0.46 2.02 -8.36
N CYS A 140 1.67 1.78 -8.86
CA CYS A 140 2.70 1.01 -8.16
C CYS A 140 3.54 1.91 -7.22
N ILE A 141 3.95 3.08 -7.70
CA ILE A 141 4.86 3.99 -6.99
C ILE A 141 4.26 4.50 -5.67
N VAL A 142 2.94 4.69 -5.61
CA VAL A 142 2.25 5.14 -4.38
C VAL A 142 2.50 4.22 -3.18
N CYS A 143 2.71 2.92 -3.41
CA CYS A 143 2.98 1.93 -2.35
C CYS A 143 4.46 1.58 -2.19
N HIS A 144 5.33 1.95 -3.15
CA HIS A 144 6.73 1.50 -3.22
C HIS A 144 7.76 2.62 -2.98
N THR A 145 7.31 3.82 -2.59
CA THR A 145 8.17 4.98 -2.32
C THR A 145 7.69 5.75 -1.09
N VAL A 146 8.46 6.76 -0.69
CA VAL A 146 8.09 7.67 0.39
C VAL A 146 7.31 8.86 -0.16
N GLY A 147 6.05 8.99 0.25
CA GLY A 147 5.29 10.25 0.11
C GLY A 147 4.88 10.62 -1.32
N PHE A 148 4.90 9.70 -2.28
CA PHE A 148 4.38 9.99 -3.63
C PHE A 148 2.94 10.51 -3.56
N GLY A 149 2.62 11.51 -4.38
CA GLY A 149 1.34 12.22 -4.32
C GLY A 149 1.20 13.22 -3.17
N TYR A 150 2.20 13.34 -2.28
CA TYR A 150 2.26 14.42 -1.28
C TYR A 150 3.30 15.47 -1.63
N LYS A 151 3.06 16.72 -1.20
CA LYS A 151 4.02 17.81 -1.34
C LYS A 151 5.34 17.46 -0.66
N GLY A 152 6.42 17.55 -1.43
CA GLY A 152 7.80 17.25 -0.98
C GLY A 152 8.15 15.76 -0.90
N GLY A 153 7.24 14.86 -1.27
CA GLY A 153 7.52 13.42 -1.35
C GLY A 153 8.19 13.00 -2.66
N PHE A 154 8.22 11.69 -2.91
CA PHE A 154 8.82 11.13 -4.11
C PHE A 154 8.20 11.70 -5.40
N ILE A 155 9.06 11.98 -6.38
CA ILE A 155 8.69 12.47 -7.72
C ILE A 155 9.18 11.46 -8.75
N ASP A 156 10.50 11.25 -8.78
CA ASP A 156 11.18 10.28 -9.63
C ASP A 156 12.53 9.87 -9.00
N ALA A 157 13.13 8.82 -9.54
CA ALA A 157 14.35 8.23 -8.99
C ALA A 157 15.58 9.17 -9.08
N ASP A 158 15.57 10.14 -9.99
CA ASP A 158 16.69 11.06 -10.21
C ASP A 158 16.62 12.26 -9.25
N LYS A 159 15.42 12.87 -9.10
CA LYS A 159 15.21 14.05 -8.26
C LYS A 159 15.07 13.73 -6.79
N THR A 160 14.52 12.55 -6.47
CA THR A 160 14.16 12.16 -5.10
C THR A 160 14.72 10.78 -4.75
N ALA A 161 15.98 10.51 -5.12
CA ALA A 161 16.64 9.23 -4.91
C ALA A 161 16.63 8.74 -3.45
N THR A 162 16.63 9.66 -2.48
CA THR A 162 16.58 9.36 -1.04
C THR A 162 15.20 8.94 -0.53
N LEU A 163 14.17 9.09 -1.37
CA LEU A 163 12.77 8.75 -1.09
C LEU A 163 12.31 7.50 -1.87
N LYS A 164 13.26 6.80 -2.50
CA LYS A 164 13.02 5.44 -3.01
C LYS A 164 12.70 4.50 -1.86
N ASP A 165 11.98 3.44 -2.20
CA ASP A 165 11.57 2.37 -1.28
C ASP A 165 10.55 2.83 -0.23
N VAL A 166 9.98 1.88 0.52
CA VAL A 166 9.09 2.20 1.64
C VAL A 166 9.98 2.54 2.83
N GLY A 167 10.24 3.83 3.03
CA GLY A 167 11.14 4.35 4.06
C GLY A 167 10.49 4.56 5.43
N CYS A 168 11.28 5.07 6.39
CA CYS A 168 10.81 5.39 7.74
C CYS A 168 9.59 6.34 7.69
N GLU A 169 9.66 7.33 6.82
CA GLU A 169 8.67 8.40 6.69
C GLU A 169 7.38 7.94 5.98
N SER A 170 7.34 6.74 5.39
CA SER A 170 6.09 6.14 4.91
C SER A 170 5.15 5.77 6.06
N CYS A 171 5.70 5.42 7.23
CA CYS A 171 4.93 5.09 8.44
C CYS A 171 4.94 6.22 9.49
N HIS A 172 6.05 6.95 9.58
CA HIS A 172 6.29 7.98 10.59
C HIS A 172 6.09 9.41 10.08
N GLY A 173 5.73 9.59 8.80
CA GLY A 173 5.50 10.90 8.18
C GLY A 173 6.78 11.73 7.97
N PRO A 174 6.65 12.92 7.34
CA PRO A 174 7.77 13.82 7.08
C PRO A 174 8.39 14.32 8.39
N SER A 175 9.71 14.20 8.50
CA SER A 175 10.42 14.29 9.78
C SER A 175 11.38 15.49 9.94
N SER A 176 11.38 16.44 9.00
CA SER A 176 12.29 17.61 9.06
C SER A 176 12.22 18.38 10.38
N GLU A 177 11.03 18.55 10.93
CA GLU A 177 10.82 19.33 12.16
C GLU A 177 11.23 18.55 13.41
N HIS A 178 11.08 17.23 13.40
CA HIS A 178 11.62 16.37 14.45
C HIS A 178 13.15 16.45 14.51
N LEU A 179 13.83 16.59 13.37
CA LEU A 179 15.29 16.75 13.36
C LEU A 179 15.74 18.11 13.92
N LYS A 180 14.91 19.16 13.81
CA LYS A 180 15.22 20.48 14.39
C LYS A 180 15.10 20.47 15.92
N ASN A 181 14.10 19.77 16.46
CA ASN A 181 13.90 19.61 17.89
C ASN A 181 13.45 18.17 18.20
N THR A 182 14.40 17.31 18.53
CA THR A 182 14.14 15.89 18.78
C THR A 182 13.33 15.63 20.05
N SER A 183 13.12 16.64 20.89
CA SER A 183 12.37 16.54 22.16
C SER A 183 10.97 17.15 22.08
N ASP A 184 10.53 17.59 20.90
CA ASP A 184 9.19 18.14 20.72
C ASP A 184 8.13 17.03 20.72
N GLU A 185 7.31 17.02 21.78
CA GLU A 185 6.23 16.09 22.01
C GLU A 185 5.13 16.13 20.94
N THR A 186 4.98 17.26 20.24
CA THR A 186 4.03 17.40 19.12
C THR A 186 4.40 16.42 18.01
N TRP A 187 5.69 16.41 17.63
CA TRP A 187 6.20 15.51 16.61
C TRP A 187 6.23 14.06 17.08
N HIS A 188 6.54 13.79 18.35
CA HIS A 188 6.49 12.41 18.86
C HIS A 188 5.10 11.78 18.74
N LYS A 189 4.04 12.54 19.06
CA LYS A 189 2.65 12.07 18.97
C LYS A 189 2.21 11.85 17.53
N LEU A 190 2.60 12.73 16.61
CA LEU A 190 2.28 12.61 15.20
C LEU A 190 3.03 11.45 14.55
N MET A 191 4.35 11.38 14.75
CA MET A 191 5.23 10.40 14.11
C MET A 191 5.05 8.97 14.64
N ASN A 192 4.66 8.80 15.90
CA ASN A 192 4.47 7.47 16.48
C ASN A 192 3.03 7.25 16.96
N PRO A 193 2.06 7.17 16.03
CA PRO A 193 0.67 6.85 16.39
C PRO A 193 0.53 5.41 16.91
N TRP A 194 1.60 4.61 16.80
CA TRP A 194 1.70 3.22 17.24
C TRP A 194 2.29 3.07 18.65
N LYS A 195 2.66 4.16 19.33
CA LYS A 195 3.26 4.08 20.67
C LYS A 195 2.32 3.35 21.63
N VAL A 196 2.88 2.47 22.45
CA VAL A 196 2.14 1.75 23.49
C VAL A 196 1.64 2.78 24.50
N GLY A 197 0.31 2.89 24.65
CA GLY A 197 -0.29 3.61 25.77
C GLY A 197 -0.03 2.86 27.08
N THR A 198 -0.30 3.49 28.22
CA THR A 198 -0.18 2.81 29.52
C THR A 198 -1.23 1.73 29.73
N ASP A 199 -2.33 1.77 28.97
CA ASP A 199 -3.35 0.73 28.95
C ASP A 199 -2.87 -0.51 28.17
N SER A 200 -2.59 -1.56 28.93
CA SER A 200 -2.17 -2.88 28.45
C SER A 200 -3.30 -3.90 28.46
N SER A 201 -4.56 -3.47 28.62
CA SER A 201 -5.71 -4.37 28.58
C SER A 201 -5.80 -5.08 27.22
N PRO A 202 -6.32 -6.32 27.16
CA PRO A 202 -6.48 -7.05 25.91
C PRO A 202 -7.28 -6.28 24.84
N ALA A 203 -8.28 -5.49 25.28
CA ALA A 203 -9.06 -4.64 24.39
C ALA A 203 -8.22 -3.52 23.77
N ALA A 204 -7.41 -2.82 24.58
CA ALA A 204 -6.52 -1.75 24.09
C ALA A 204 -5.45 -2.30 23.13
N VAL A 205 -4.87 -3.46 23.44
CA VAL A 205 -3.89 -4.14 22.56
C VAL A 205 -4.53 -4.52 21.23
N SER A 206 -5.73 -5.12 21.25
CA SER A 206 -6.47 -5.50 20.05
C SER A 206 -6.84 -4.28 19.19
N ALA A 207 -7.39 -3.22 19.79
CA ALA A 207 -7.73 -1.99 19.08
C ALA A 207 -6.50 -1.33 18.44
N LYS A 208 -5.34 -1.38 19.12
CA LYS A 208 -4.07 -0.90 18.57
C LYS A 208 -3.63 -1.72 17.36
N GLN A 209 -3.62 -3.06 17.48
CA GLN A 209 -3.23 -3.95 16.39
C GLN A 209 -4.11 -3.73 15.16
N GLN A 210 -5.43 -3.57 15.34
CA GLN A 210 -6.36 -3.24 14.26
C GLN A 210 -6.02 -1.92 13.55
N LYS A 211 -5.63 -0.87 14.29
CA LYS A 211 -5.21 0.40 13.69
C LYS A 211 -3.94 0.26 12.87
N ILE A 212 -2.97 -0.52 13.34
CA ILE A 212 -1.73 -0.79 12.60
C ILE A 212 -2.04 -1.60 11.34
N ASP A 213 -2.87 -2.64 11.45
CA ASP A 213 -3.30 -3.46 10.32
C ASP A 213 -4.01 -2.61 9.25
N GLN A 214 -4.98 -1.78 9.64
CA GLN A 214 -5.65 -0.84 8.74
C GLN A 214 -4.68 0.13 8.03
N PHE A 215 -3.60 0.51 8.71
CA PHE A 215 -2.57 1.33 8.10
C PHE A 215 -1.75 0.56 7.07
N CYS A 216 -1.30 -0.66 7.42
CA CYS A 216 -0.58 -1.54 6.49
C CYS A 216 -1.42 -1.84 5.24
N GLN A 217 -2.74 -2.05 5.41
CA GLN A 217 -3.67 -2.34 4.31
C GLN A 217 -3.85 -1.20 3.31
N ARG A 218 -3.28 0.00 3.54
CA ARG A 218 -3.20 1.04 2.50
C ARG A 218 -2.35 0.59 1.30
N CYS A 219 -1.38 -0.29 1.54
CA CYS A 219 -0.52 -0.88 0.52
C CYS A 219 -0.64 -2.41 0.48
N HIS A 220 -0.97 -3.04 1.62
CA HIS A 220 -1.13 -4.48 1.74
C HIS A 220 -2.61 -4.87 1.83
N ASP A 221 -3.40 -4.44 0.87
CA ASP A 221 -4.74 -5.01 0.67
C ASP A 221 -4.65 -6.25 -0.23
N ILE A 222 -5.79 -6.93 -0.42
CA ILE A 222 -5.88 -8.07 -1.34
C ILE A 222 -5.57 -7.70 -2.80
N ASP A 223 -5.51 -6.41 -3.12
CA ASP A 223 -5.26 -5.94 -4.49
C ASP A 223 -3.78 -5.88 -4.81
N ASN A 224 -3.01 -5.39 -3.86
CA ASN A 224 -1.59 -5.10 -3.98
C ASN A 224 -0.71 -6.17 -3.31
N ASP A 225 -1.26 -6.93 -2.35
CA ASP A 225 -0.58 -8.03 -1.67
C ASP A 225 -1.53 -9.20 -1.39
N VAL A 226 -1.61 -10.14 -2.35
CA VAL A 226 -2.41 -11.36 -2.20
C VAL A 226 -2.02 -12.21 -0.99
N THR A 227 -0.79 -12.04 -0.48
CA THR A 227 -0.29 -12.75 0.70
C THR A 227 -0.66 -12.08 2.02
N TRP A 228 -1.43 -10.97 1.99
CA TRP A 228 -2.02 -10.37 3.21
C TRP A 228 -3.19 -11.18 3.77
N THR A 229 -3.72 -12.12 2.99
CA THR A 229 -4.76 -13.06 3.42
C THR A 229 -4.28 -14.04 4.51
N HIS A 230 -5.24 -14.74 5.13
CA HIS A 230 -5.00 -15.82 6.11
C HIS A 230 -4.20 -15.44 7.36
N LYS A 231 -4.46 -14.27 7.98
CA LYS A 231 -3.65 -13.69 9.09
C LYS A 231 -2.34 -13.06 8.62
N GLY A 232 -2.37 -12.33 7.50
CA GLY A 232 -1.17 -11.71 6.92
C GLY A 232 -0.53 -10.69 7.85
N PHE A 233 -1.33 -9.88 8.54
CA PHE A 233 -0.85 -8.92 9.53
C PHE A 233 -0.02 -9.61 10.63
N GLU A 234 -0.55 -10.67 11.24
CA GLU A 234 0.12 -11.39 12.32
C GLU A 234 1.42 -12.07 11.86
N ARG A 235 1.50 -12.48 10.59
CA ARG A 235 2.73 -13.06 10.01
C ARG A 235 3.78 -12.02 9.64
N LYS A 236 3.36 -10.81 9.22
CA LYS A 236 4.25 -9.80 8.62
C LYS A 236 4.61 -8.66 9.55
N TRP A 237 3.70 -8.20 10.41
CA TRP A 237 3.95 -7.13 11.37
C TRP A 237 5.18 -7.40 12.27
N PRO A 238 5.39 -8.61 12.82
CA PRO A 238 6.57 -8.88 13.64
C PRO A 238 7.92 -8.69 12.91
N LYS A 239 7.93 -8.70 11.58
CA LYS A 239 9.15 -8.54 10.76
C LYS A 239 9.58 -7.09 10.61
N ILE A 240 8.68 -6.14 10.87
CA ILE A 240 8.97 -4.70 10.76
C ILE A 240 8.78 -3.97 12.08
N ALA A 241 8.05 -4.56 13.04
CA ALA A 241 7.90 -3.99 14.38
C ALA A 241 9.26 -3.82 15.06
N HIS A 242 9.54 -2.60 15.52
CA HIS A 242 10.81 -2.23 16.16
C HIS A 242 10.51 -1.45 17.46
N PRO A 243 10.10 -2.13 18.55
CA PRO A 243 9.96 -1.46 19.84
C PRO A 243 11.32 -0.90 20.27
N THR A 244 11.32 0.29 20.89
CA THR A 244 12.55 0.89 21.42
C THR A 244 13.20 -0.06 22.42
N PRO A 245 14.44 -0.52 22.17
CA PRO A 245 15.17 -1.38 23.11
C PRO A 245 15.30 -0.71 24.47
N GLU A 246 15.27 -1.47 25.58
CA GLU A 246 15.43 -0.91 26.93
C GLU A 246 16.72 -0.08 27.06
N THR A 247 17.79 -0.51 26.38
CA THR A 247 19.08 0.19 26.35
C THR A 247 19.05 1.53 25.62
N GLU A 248 17.99 1.80 24.85
CA GLU A 248 17.78 3.04 24.09
C GLU A 248 16.65 3.90 24.66
N LYS A 249 15.93 3.42 25.69
CA LYS A 249 14.93 4.23 26.39
C LYS A 249 15.65 5.25 27.28
N LYS A 250 15.37 6.53 27.03
CA LYS A 250 15.85 7.65 27.85
C LYS A 250 14.93 7.87 29.05
#